data_AF-A0A0H4VIB9-F1
#
_entry.id   AF-A0A0H4VIB9-F1
#
_cell.length_a   1.000
_cell.length_b   1.000
_cell.length_c   1.000
_cell.angle_alpha   90.00
_cell.angle_beta   90.00
_cell.angle_gamma   90.00
#
_symmetry.space_group_name_H-M   'P 1'
#
loop_
_entity.id
_entity.type
_entity.pdbx_description
1 polymer ?
#
loop_
_entity_poly.entity_id
_entity_poly.type
_entity_poly.pdbx_seq_one_letter_code
_entity_poly.pdbx_strand_id
1 'polypeptide(L)'
;MFLKLFSRSKPPNDLELIQQYKETGDLALVGQLFERYTEMVYLVCIKYLKGEEESKDATMQIFENLITALKKHEVTNFKSWLHVMAKNHCLLQIRSRKQHETDSLDEALIPLVEKAGAHYPAEETDHELELQMLSKSLEQLSPEQRSCVELFYLEKKSYKEIAALTGLDVSKVKSHIQNGKRNLKIYMNKNYEQE
;
A
#
# COMPACT_ATOMS: atom_id res chain seq x y z
N MET A 1 -26.73 5.00 -45.70
CA MET A 1 -25.43 5.64 -45.39
C MET A 1 -25.49 6.25 -44.00
N PHE A 2 -25.19 5.48 -42.94
CA PHE A 2 -24.88 6.00 -41.60
C PHE A 2 -24.08 4.93 -40.83
N LEU A 3 -22.85 4.69 -41.26
CA LEU A 3 -21.86 4.04 -40.42
C LEU A 3 -21.38 5.09 -39.42
N LYS A 4 -21.95 5.09 -38.21
CA LYS A 4 -21.38 5.82 -37.08
C LYS A 4 -19.98 5.26 -36.85
N LEU A 5 -18.98 6.10 -37.16
CA LEU A 5 -17.61 5.93 -36.73
C LEU A 5 -17.61 5.76 -35.21
N PHE A 6 -17.45 4.52 -34.74
CA PHE A 6 -17.02 4.28 -33.38
C PHE A 6 -15.58 4.80 -33.29
N SER A 7 -15.46 6.07 -32.92
CA SER A 7 -14.24 6.53 -32.25
C SER A 7 -14.09 5.63 -31.03
N ARG A 8 -13.26 4.59 -31.13
CA ARG A 8 -12.80 3.83 -29.98
C ARG A 8 -11.93 4.78 -29.16
N SER A 9 -12.57 5.63 -28.36
CA SER A 9 -11.88 6.43 -27.36
C SER A 9 -11.12 5.47 -26.46
N LYS A 10 -9.85 5.79 -26.17
CA LYS A 10 -9.03 5.06 -25.22
C LYS A 10 -9.84 4.85 -23.92
N PRO A 11 -9.87 3.63 -23.35
CA PRO A 11 -10.58 3.43 -22.09
C PRO A 11 -9.99 4.37 -21.03
N PRO A 12 -10.83 5.02 -20.21
CA PRO A 12 -10.38 6.01 -19.24
C PRO A 12 -9.42 5.38 -18.25
N ASN A 13 -8.37 6.11 -17.89
CA ASN A 13 -7.43 5.67 -16.86
C ASN A 13 -8.07 5.74 -15.46
N ASP A 14 -7.42 5.16 -14.45
CA ASP A 14 -8.04 5.05 -13.12
C ASP A 14 -8.29 6.42 -12.47
N LEU A 15 -7.41 7.40 -12.67
CA LEU A 15 -7.59 8.74 -12.10
C LEU A 15 -8.76 9.47 -12.78
N GLU A 16 -8.94 9.30 -14.09
CA GLU A 16 -10.10 9.83 -14.82
C GLU A 16 -11.41 9.23 -14.31
N LEU A 17 -11.45 7.90 -14.09
CA LEU A 17 -12.61 7.24 -13.51
C LEU A 17 -12.95 7.75 -12.11
N ILE A 18 -11.94 7.91 -11.25
CA ILE A 18 -12.11 8.40 -9.88
C ILE A 18 -12.63 9.84 -9.89
N GLN A 19 -12.06 10.70 -10.75
CA GLN A 19 -12.47 12.10 -10.84
C GLN A 19 -13.92 12.22 -11.31
N GLN A 20 -14.29 11.52 -12.38
CA GLN A 20 -15.66 11.48 -12.87
C GLN A 20 -16.61 10.90 -11.81
N TYR A 21 -16.18 9.89 -11.04
CA TYR A 21 -16.98 9.33 -9.96
C TYR A 21 -17.21 10.33 -8.83
N LYS A 22 -16.21 11.11 -8.44
CA LYS A 22 -16.35 12.16 -7.42
C LYS A 22 -17.36 13.22 -7.83
N GLU A 23 -17.39 13.57 -9.12
CA GLU A 23 -18.29 14.59 -9.67
C GLU A 23 -19.73 14.09 -9.84
N THR A 24 -19.88 12.87 -10.40
CA THR A 24 -21.19 12.35 -10.83
C THR A 24 -21.86 11.46 -9.78
N GLY A 25 -21.07 10.79 -8.94
CA GLY A 25 -21.54 9.72 -8.07
C GLY A 25 -21.92 8.42 -8.79
N ASP A 26 -21.64 8.30 -10.09
CA ASP A 26 -22.01 7.13 -10.90
C ASP A 26 -21.23 5.88 -10.51
N LEU A 27 -21.93 4.89 -9.93
CA LEU A 27 -21.33 3.64 -9.49
C LEU A 27 -20.81 2.77 -10.64
N ALA A 28 -21.26 2.99 -11.89
CA ALA A 28 -20.72 2.28 -13.05
C ALA A 28 -19.23 2.58 -13.27
N LEU A 29 -18.77 3.78 -12.88
CA LEU A 29 -17.35 4.15 -12.93
C LEU A 29 -16.52 3.37 -11.92
N VAL A 30 -17.07 3.16 -10.71
CA VAL A 30 -16.45 2.29 -9.69
C VAL A 30 -16.50 0.83 -10.13
N GLY A 31 -17.56 0.40 -10.83
CA GLY A 31 -17.66 -0.93 -11.43
C GLY A 31 -16.51 -1.24 -12.39
N GLN A 32 -16.06 -0.27 -13.18
CA GLN A 32 -14.87 -0.46 -14.02
C GLN A 32 -13.57 -0.64 -13.20
N LEU A 33 -13.44 0.06 -12.07
CA LEU A 33 -12.31 -0.15 -11.15
C LEU A 33 -12.39 -1.52 -10.48
N PHE A 34 -13.60 -1.99 -10.15
CA PHE A 34 -13.84 -3.34 -9.64
C PHE A 34 -13.32 -4.38 -10.63
N GLU A 35 -13.80 -4.36 -11.87
CA GLU A 35 -13.39 -5.32 -12.91
C GLU A 35 -11.87 -5.38 -13.11
N ARG A 36 -11.20 -4.21 -13.07
CA ARG A 36 -9.74 -4.12 -13.24
C ARG A 36 -8.94 -4.70 -12.07
N TYR A 37 -9.46 -4.60 -10.85
CA TYR A 37 -8.66 -4.80 -9.64
C TYR A 37 -9.14 -5.92 -8.72
N THR A 38 -10.26 -6.58 -9.02
CA THR A 38 -10.78 -7.68 -8.20
C THR A 38 -9.77 -8.80 -7.99
N GLU A 39 -9.06 -9.22 -9.04
CA GLU A 39 -8.02 -10.25 -8.90
C GLU A 39 -6.89 -9.80 -7.96
N MET A 40 -6.40 -8.58 -8.11
CA MET A 40 -5.35 -8.03 -7.24
C MET A 40 -5.79 -7.99 -5.77
N VAL A 41 -6.99 -7.46 -5.51
CA VAL A 41 -7.54 -7.37 -4.14
C VAL A 41 -7.73 -8.77 -3.56
N TYR A 42 -8.26 -9.71 -4.33
CA TYR A 42 -8.42 -11.09 -3.91
C TYR A 42 -7.09 -11.77 -3.58
N LEU A 43 -6.06 -11.58 -4.39
CA LEU A 43 -4.71 -12.11 -4.14
C LEU A 43 -4.07 -11.51 -2.88
N VAL A 44 -4.34 -10.23 -2.58
CA VAL A 44 -3.96 -9.63 -1.30
C VAL A 44 -4.72 -10.31 -0.15
N CYS A 45 -6.04 -10.47 -0.26
CA CYS A 45 -6.86 -11.10 0.77
C CYS A 45 -6.40 -12.54 1.08
N ILE A 46 -6.23 -13.37 0.05
CA ILE A 46 -5.83 -14.79 0.24
C ILE A 46 -4.44 -14.93 0.85
N LYS A 47 -3.52 -13.99 0.55
CA LYS A 47 -2.19 -13.95 1.16
C LYS A 47 -2.24 -13.74 2.69
N TYR A 48 -3.17 -12.92 3.18
CA TYR A 48 -3.26 -12.60 4.61
C TYR A 48 -4.23 -13.52 5.37
N LEU A 49 -5.40 -13.80 4.81
CA LEU A 49 -6.49 -14.51 5.48
C LEU A 49 -6.39 -16.03 5.33
N LYS A 50 -5.73 -16.52 4.27
CA LYS A 50 -5.49 -17.95 3.96
C LYS A 50 -6.75 -18.80 3.71
N GLY A 51 -7.95 -18.32 4.01
CA GLY A 51 -9.23 -18.95 3.70
C GLY A 51 -9.86 -18.40 2.42
N GLU A 52 -10.32 -19.28 1.53
CA GLU A 52 -10.91 -18.89 0.23
C GLU A 52 -12.20 -18.07 0.40
N GLU A 53 -13.18 -18.61 1.13
CA GLU A 53 -14.48 -17.96 1.36
C GLU A 53 -14.30 -16.60 2.03
N GLU A 54 -13.51 -16.56 3.10
CA GLU A 54 -13.19 -15.33 3.80
C GLU A 54 -12.51 -14.28 2.91
N SER A 55 -11.64 -14.73 2.00
CA SER A 55 -10.94 -13.81 1.09
C SER A 55 -11.88 -13.22 0.04
N LYS A 56 -12.89 -13.99 -0.40
CA LYS A 56 -13.96 -13.49 -1.29
C LYS A 56 -14.81 -12.46 -0.56
N ASP A 57 -15.21 -12.74 0.68
CA ASP A 57 -16.00 -11.82 1.49
C ASP A 57 -15.25 -10.52 1.79
N ALA A 58 -13.97 -10.61 2.20
CA ALA A 58 -13.13 -9.44 2.43
C ALA A 58 -12.96 -8.60 1.17
N THR A 59 -12.77 -9.25 0.01
CA THR A 59 -12.69 -8.55 -1.28
C THR A 59 -13.94 -7.72 -1.55
N MET A 60 -15.13 -8.29 -1.35
CA MET A 60 -16.40 -7.58 -1.51
C MET A 60 -16.52 -6.39 -0.55
N GLN A 61 -16.21 -6.60 0.74
CA GLN A 61 -16.25 -5.52 1.74
C GLN A 61 -15.27 -4.38 1.42
N ILE A 62 -14.10 -4.69 0.88
CA ILE A 62 -13.14 -3.66 0.45
C ILE A 62 -13.73 -2.80 -0.67
N PHE A 63 -14.41 -3.40 -1.65
CA PHE A 63 -15.07 -2.67 -2.74
C PHE A 63 -16.32 -1.91 -2.29
N GLU A 64 -17.06 -2.39 -1.29
CA GLU A 64 -18.14 -1.62 -0.67
C GLU A 64 -17.57 -0.36 0.02
N ASN A 65 -16.50 -0.54 0.81
CA ASN A 65 -15.81 0.55 1.47
C ASN A 65 -15.20 1.54 0.46
N LEU A 66 -14.76 1.04 -0.70
CA LEU A 66 -14.13 1.82 -1.77
C LEU A 66 -15.02 2.98 -2.23
N ILE A 67 -16.31 2.73 -2.39
CA ILE A 67 -17.33 3.70 -2.84
C ILE A 67 -17.27 4.96 -1.95
N THR A 68 -17.26 4.78 -0.63
CA THR A 68 -17.24 5.92 0.30
C THR A 68 -15.84 6.51 0.44
N ALA A 69 -14.79 5.69 0.38
CA ALA A 69 -13.41 6.10 0.55
C ALA A 69 -12.93 6.99 -0.62
N LEU A 70 -13.30 6.65 -1.86
CA LEU A 70 -12.96 7.46 -3.05
C LEU A 70 -13.52 8.87 -2.98
N LYS A 71 -14.66 9.11 -2.32
CA LYS A 71 -15.19 10.47 -2.13
C LYS A 71 -14.44 11.29 -1.08
N LYS A 72 -13.78 10.62 -0.13
CA LYS A 72 -13.14 11.25 1.04
C LYS A 72 -11.64 11.49 0.85
N HIS A 73 -11.00 10.69 0.00
CA HIS A 73 -9.55 10.68 -0.13
C HIS A 73 -9.10 11.16 -1.52
N GLU A 74 -8.01 11.92 -1.54
CA GLU A 74 -7.28 12.19 -2.78
C GLU A 74 -6.37 11.01 -3.09
N VAL A 75 -6.51 10.48 -4.31
CA VAL A 75 -5.80 9.27 -4.75
C VAL A 75 -4.91 9.64 -5.93
N THR A 76 -3.59 9.53 -5.76
CA THR A 76 -2.61 9.84 -6.81
C THR A 76 -2.10 8.59 -7.54
N ASN A 77 -2.17 7.42 -6.90
CA ASN A 77 -1.86 6.12 -7.50
C ASN A 77 -2.88 5.11 -6.97
N PHE A 78 -3.88 4.78 -7.80
CA PHE A 78 -5.02 3.98 -7.39
C PHE A 78 -4.63 2.54 -7.02
N LYS A 79 -3.83 1.86 -7.86
CA LYS A 79 -3.34 0.50 -7.61
C LYS A 79 -2.67 0.38 -6.24
N SER A 80 -1.73 1.27 -5.93
CA SER A 80 -1.01 1.27 -4.64
C SER A 80 -1.92 1.58 -3.46
N TRP A 81 -2.81 2.57 -3.63
CA TRP A 81 -3.74 2.96 -2.57
C TRP A 81 -4.74 1.84 -2.25
N LEU A 82 -5.28 1.18 -3.27
CA LEU A 82 -6.20 0.05 -3.12
C LEU A 82 -5.50 -1.17 -2.50
N HIS A 83 -4.26 -1.47 -2.89
CA HIS A 83 -3.47 -2.53 -2.27
C HIS A 83 -3.27 -2.26 -0.76
N VAL A 84 -2.97 -1.03 -0.36
CA VAL A 84 -2.84 -0.64 1.06
C VAL A 84 -4.17 -0.78 1.79
N MET A 85 -5.27 -0.34 1.17
CA MET A 85 -6.61 -0.47 1.72
C MET A 85 -6.97 -1.95 1.97
N ALA A 86 -6.75 -2.82 0.97
CA ALA A 86 -7.02 -4.25 1.07
C ALA A 86 -6.20 -4.91 2.17
N LYS A 87 -4.89 -4.65 2.19
CA LYS A 87 -4.00 -5.14 3.25
C LYS A 87 -4.48 -4.72 4.64
N ASN A 88 -4.81 -3.44 4.82
CA ASN A 88 -5.23 -2.91 6.12
C ASN A 88 -6.55 -3.53 6.57
N HIS A 89 -7.48 -3.77 5.64
CA HIS A 89 -8.72 -4.50 5.89
C HIS A 89 -8.44 -5.91 6.45
N CYS A 90 -7.57 -6.68 5.79
CA CYS A 90 -7.19 -8.02 6.25
C CYS A 90 -6.52 -7.98 7.64
N LEU A 91 -5.60 -7.05 7.87
CA LEU A 91 -4.92 -6.92 9.16
C LEU A 91 -5.89 -6.54 10.29
N LEU A 92 -6.88 -5.68 9.99
CA LEU A 92 -7.93 -5.33 10.95
C LEU A 92 -8.78 -6.55 11.32
N GLN A 93 -9.16 -7.34 10.33
CA GLN A 93 -9.93 -8.58 10.53
C GLN A 93 -9.17 -9.61 11.36
N ILE A 94 -7.88 -9.83 11.07
CA ILE A 94 -7.00 -10.70 11.87
C ILE A 94 -6.90 -10.19 13.31
N ARG A 95 -6.76 -8.88 13.51
CA ARG A 95 -6.70 -8.29 14.85
C ARG A 95 -8.01 -8.45 15.62
N SER A 96 -9.14 -8.23 14.97
CA SER A 96 -10.48 -8.40 15.57
C SER A 96 -10.68 -9.85 16.02
N ARG A 97 -10.26 -10.83 15.21
CA ARG A 97 -10.30 -12.25 15.57
C ARG A 97 -9.46 -12.55 16.80
N LYS A 98 -8.22 -12.07 16.82
CA LYS A 98 -7.35 -12.20 17.99
C LYS A 98 -7.98 -11.58 19.22
N GLN A 99 -8.60 -10.39 19.13
CA GLN A 99 -9.29 -9.78 20.27
C GLN A 99 -10.47 -10.61 20.78
N HIS A 100 -11.26 -11.22 19.87
CA HIS A 100 -12.31 -12.15 20.26
C HIS A 100 -11.77 -13.47 20.86
N GLU A 101 -10.54 -13.86 20.52
CA GLU A 101 -9.83 -14.99 21.11
C GLU A 101 -9.08 -14.61 22.42
N THR A 102 -8.75 -13.32 22.62
CA THR A 102 -7.90 -12.78 23.70
C THR A 102 -8.64 -11.83 24.65
N ASP A 103 -9.92 -12.09 24.98
CA ASP A 103 -10.47 -11.69 26.29
C ASP A 103 -9.72 -12.39 27.47
N SER A 104 -8.62 -13.10 27.17
CA SER A 104 -7.50 -13.40 28.03
C SER A 104 -6.20 -12.81 27.44
N LEU A 105 -5.69 -11.76 28.11
CA LEU A 105 -4.40 -11.06 27.96
C LEU A 105 -4.28 -9.92 26.91
N ASP A 106 -4.10 -8.73 27.50
CA ASP A 106 -3.41 -7.55 26.97
C ASP A 106 -2.17 -7.91 26.12
N GLU A 107 -2.01 -7.23 24.98
CA GLU A 107 -1.04 -6.14 24.86
C GLU A 107 -1.05 -5.56 23.44
N ALA A 108 -1.01 -4.24 23.36
CA ALA A 108 -0.93 -3.49 22.12
C ALA A 108 0.41 -3.72 21.40
N LEU A 109 0.36 -4.28 20.20
CA LEU A 109 1.48 -4.25 19.26
C LEU A 109 0.97 -3.83 17.86
N ILE A 110 1.33 -2.61 17.47
CA ILE A 110 1.39 -2.20 16.06
C ILE A 110 2.81 -2.49 15.59
N PRO A 111 2.96 -3.32 14.55
CA PRO A 111 3.86 -2.99 13.45
C PRO A 111 3.08 -3.05 12.12
N LEU A 112 2.91 -1.94 11.41
CA LEU A 112 3.86 -1.39 10.44
C LEU A 112 3.98 -2.21 9.13
N VAL A 113 3.58 -1.55 8.05
CA VAL A 113 4.00 -1.69 6.64
C VAL A 113 5.07 -2.77 6.35
N GLU A 114 4.61 -3.98 6.04
CA GLU A 114 5.37 -4.98 5.26
C GLU A 114 4.89 -5.14 3.79
N LYS A 115 5.86 -5.07 2.87
CA LYS A 115 5.90 -5.58 1.48
C LYS A 115 4.58 -5.75 0.70
N ALA A 116 4.30 -4.79 -0.18
CA ALA A 116 3.58 -5.05 -1.43
C ALA A 116 4.59 -5.58 -2.47
N GLY A 117 4.98 -6.84 -2.31
CA GLY A 117 5.52 -7.62 -3.43
C GLY A 117 4.37 -8.47 -3.93
N ALA A 118 3.77 -8.06 -5.04
CA ALA A 118 2.89 -8.88 -5.85
C ALA A 118 3.55 -8.94 -7.23
N HIS A 119 4.32 -9.99 -7.47
CA HIS A 119 4.92 -10.27 -8.77
C HIS A 119 3.80 -10.45 -9.81
N TYR A 120 3.75 -9.57 -10.81
CA TYR A 120 3.10 -9.86 -12.07
C TYR A 120 4.16 -10.32 -13.10
N PRO A 121 3.85 -11.24 -14.04
CA PRO A 121 4.86 -11.89 -14.89
C PRO A 121 5.51 -11.00 -15.96
N ALA A 122 5.30 -9.68 -15.91
CA ALA A 122 5.89 -8.69 -16.81
C ALA A 122 6.99 -7.84 -16.12
N GLU A 123 7.29 -8.07 -14.83
CA GLU A 123 8.01 -7.14 -13.95
C GLU A 123 9.44 -7.58 -13.54
N GLU A 124 10.06 -8.59 -14.15
CA GLU A 124 11.42 -9.01 -13.71
C GLU A 124 12.50 -7.94 -13.98
N THR A 125 12.35 -7.16 -15.06
CA THR A 125 13.27 -6.05 -15.37
C THR A 125 12.97 -4.79 -14.55
N ASP A 126 11.71 -4.58 -14.16
CA ASP A 126 11.28 -3.43 -13.35
C ASP A 126 11.73 -3.61 -11.89
N HIS A 127 11.60 -4.83 -11.34
CA HIS A 127 11.94 -5.10 -9.94
C HIS A 127 13.43 -4.90 -9.60
N GLU A 128 14.33 -5.36 -10.48
CA GLU A 128 15.77 -5.16 -10.29
C GLU A 128 16.12 -3.66 -10.30
N LEU A 129 15.46 -2.90 -11.18
CA LEU A 129 15.63 -1.45 -11.24
C LEU A 129 15.09 -0.76 -9.98
N GLU A 130 13.91 -1.14 -9.49
CA GLU A 130 13.36 -0.62 -8.23
C GLU A 130 14.30 -0.89 -7.04
N LEU A 131 14.90 -2.09 -6.98
CA LEU A 131 15.85 -2.47 -5.94
C LEU A 131 17.14 -1.64 -6.02
N GLN A 132 17.65 -1.40 -7.24
CA GLN A 132 18.81 -0.53 -7.45
C GLN A 132 18.51 0.91 -7.05
N MET A 133 17.32 1.42 -7.38
CA MET A 133 16.90 2.77 -6.99
C MET A 133 16.71 2.92 -5.49
N LEU A 134 16.17 1.91 -4.83
CA LEU A 134 16.06 1.87 -3.38
C LEU A 134 17.45 1.87 -2.73
N SER A 135 18.39 1.07 -3.24
CA SER A 135 19.77 1.03 -2.75
C SER A 135 20.45 2.40 -2.85
N LYS A 136 20.41 3.03 -4.03
CA LYS A 136 20.93 4.39 -4.24
C LYS A 136 20.24 5.44 -3.35
N SER A 137 18.96 5.25 -3.04
CA SER A 137 18.20 6.17 -2.18
C SER A 137 18.55 6.02 -0.70
N LEU A 138 18.85 4.80 -0.25
CA LEU A 138 19.33 4.53 1.11
C LEU A 138 20.66 5.23 1.36
N GLU A 139 21.54 5.25 0.36
CA GLU A 139 22.84 5.94 0.41
C GLU A 139 22.72 7.46 0.63
N GLN A 140 21.59 8.06 0.28
CA GLN A 140 21.32 9.50 0.44
C GLN A 140 20.73 9.88 1.81
N LEU A 141 20.34 8.89 2.63
CA LEU A 141 19.89 9.14 4.00
C LEU A 141 21.09 9.50 4.89
N SER A 142 20.85 10.38 5.88
CA SER A 142 21.81 10.58 6.97
C SER A 142 22.06 9.26 7.71
N PRO A 143 23.26 9.03 8.27
CA PRO A 143 23.60 7.78 8.97
C PRO A 143 22.56 7.35 10.01
N GLU A 144 22.03 8.30 10.79
CA GLU A 144 21.05 8.03 11.84
C GLU A 144 19.69 7.61 11.27
N GLN A 145 19.25 8.26 10.19
CA GLN A 145 18.04 7.87 9.46
C GLN A 145 18.18 6.48 8.85
N ARG A 146 19.31 6.18 8.20
CA ARG A 146 19.57 4.88 7.58
C ARG A 146 19.55 3.78 8.63
N SER A 147 20.37 3.92 9.67
CA SER A 147 20.46 2.94 10.76
C SER A 147 19.11 2.70 11.42
N CYS A 148 18.36 3.76 11.75
CA CYS A 148 17.03 3.60 12.34
C CYS A 148 16.03 2.93 11.39
N VAL A 149 16.08 3.24 10.09
CA VAL A 149 15.21 2.63 9.06
C VAL A 149 15.54 1.15 8.89
N GLU A 150 16.81 0.78 8.79
CA GLU A 150 17.26 -0.60 8.63
C GLU A 150 16.88 -1.45 9.84
N LEU A 151 17.22 -1.00 11.05
CA LEU A 151 16.88 -1.72 12.29
C LEU A 151 15.37 -1.93 12.44
N PHE A 152 14.56 -0.95 12.02
CA PHE A 152 13.12 -1.02 12.15
C PHE A 152 12.46 -1.88 11.06
N TYR A 153 12.78 -1.62 9.79
CA TYR A 153 12.09 -2.24 8.66
C TYR A 153 12.70 -3.59 8.26
N LEU A 154 14.01 -3.76 8.40
CA LEU A 154 14.72 -5.00 8.02
C LEU A 154 14.85 -5.92 9.22
N GLU A 155 15.35 -5.42 10.35
CA GLU A 155 15.61 -6.23 11.55
C GLU A 155 14.43 -6.32 12.53
N LYS A 156 13.32 -5.64 12.22
CA LYS A 156 12.06 -5.70 12.99
C LYS A 156 12.19 -5.32 14.47
N LYS A 157 13.15 -4.46 14.81
CA LYS A 157 13.35 -3.96 16.17
C LYS A 157 12.25 -2.96 16.55
N SER A 158 11.83 -2.97 17.81
CA SER A 158 10.96 -1.93 18.38
C SER A 158 11.70 -0.61 18.56
N TYR A 159 10.97 0.50 18.70
CA TYR A 159 11.61 1.81 18.96
C TYR A 159 12.48 1.82 20.22
N LYS A 160 12.12 1.04 21.24
CA LYS A 160 12.89 0.93 22.49
C LYS A 160 14.19 0.15 22.27
N GLU A 161 14.15 -0.95 21.52
CA GLU A 161 15.36 -1.72 21.17
C GLU A 161 16.30 -0.90 20.29
N ILE A 162 15.76 -0.14 19.32
CA ILE A 162 16.58 0.74 18.48
C ILE A 162 17.22 1.84 19.33
N ALA A 163 16.47 2.46 20.23
CA ALA A 163 17.02 3.45 21.17
C ALA A 163 18.15 2.86 22.01
N ALA A 164 17.98 1.64 22.52
CA ALA A 164 19.01 0.95 23.29
C ALA A 164 20.27 0.62 22.45
N LEU A 165 20.10 0.20 21.19
CA LEU A 165 21.21 -0.14 20.29
C LEU A 165 21.98 1.09 19.78
N THR A 166 21.27 2.19 19.54
CA THR A 166 21.84 3.40 18.92
C THR A 166 22.23 4.48 19.93
N GLY A 167 21.78 4.37 21.19
CA GLY A 167 21.94 5.41 22.21
C GLY A 167 21.07 6.66 21.98
N LEU A 168 20.15 6.62 21.02
CA LEU A 168 19.25 7.74 20.71
C LEU A 168 18.02 7.73 21.63
N ASP A 169 17.47 8.92 21.88
CA ASP A 169 16.16 9.04 22.52
C ASP A 169 15.07 8.38 21.64
N VAL A 170 14.10 7.71 22.26
CA VAL A 170 12.98 7.05 21.55
C VAL A 170 12.22 8.04 20.64
N SER A 171 12.11 9.31 21.05
CA SER A 171 11.49 10.37 20.23
C SER A 171 12.31 10.68 18.98
N LYS A 172 13.64 10.68 19.07
CA LYS A 172 14.55 10.84 17.92
C LYS A 172 14.49 9.62 17.01
N VAL A 173 14.47 8.41 17.55
CA VAL A 173 14.29 7.18 16.76
C VAL A 173 13.02 7.26 15.90
N LYS A 174 11.88 7.64 16.50
CA LYS A 174 10.62 7.82 15.77
C LYS A 174 10.75 8.86 14.67
N SER A 175 11.38 10.00 14.96
CA SER A 175 11.63 11.07 14.00
C SER A 175 12.53 10.62 12.84
N HIS A 176 13.62 9.91 13.13
CA HIS A 176 14.54 9.39 12.12
C HIS A 176 13.88 8.36 11.20
N ILE A 177 13.04 7.47 11.73
CA ILE A 177 12.28 6.51 10.92
C ILE A 177 11.29 7.22 10.02
N GLN A 178 10.52 8.18 10.56
CA GLN A 178 9.53 8.93 9.78
C GLN A 178 10.17 9.77 8.67
N ASN A 179 11.22 10.52 9.02
CA ASN A 179 11.94 11.36 8.05
C ASN A 179 12.72 10.52 7.03
N GLY A 180 13.34 9.42 7.47
CA GLY A 180 14.04 8.48 6.59
C GLY A 180 13.08 7.89 5.55
N LYS A 181 11.91 7.42 5.96
CA LYS A 181 10.86 6.96 5.03
C LYS A 181 10.42 8.04 4.05
N ARG A 182 10.20 9.28 4.53
CA ARG A 182 9.81 10.40 3.66
C ARG A 182 10.90 10.71 2.63
N ASN A 183 12.15 10.76 3.07
CA ASN A 183 13.30 11.08 2.22
C ASN A 183 13.56 9.98 1.18
N LEU A 184 13.44 8.70 1.57
CA LEU A 184 13.52 7.59 0.61
C LEU A 184 12.52 7.75 -0.54
N LYS A 185 11.27 8.11 -0.25
CA LYS A 185 10.28 8.36 -1.30
C LYS A 185 10.70 9.50 -2.25
N ILE A 186 11.24 10.59 -1.70
CA ILE A 186 11.70 11.74 -2.50
C ILE A 186 12.87 11.33 -3.40
N TYR A 187 13.86 10.62 -2.85
CA TYR A 187 15.05 10.20 -3.58
C TYR A 187 14.73 9.14 -4.64
N MET A 188 13.85 8.19 -4.34
CA MET A 188 13.39 7.22 -5.34
C MET A 188 12.74 7.94 -6.52
N ASN A 189 11.77 8.83 -6.27
CA ASN A 189 11.12 9.60 -7.34
C ASN A 189 12.12 10.40 -8.20
N LYS A 190 13.08 11.06 -7.55
CA LYS A 190 14.12 11.82 -8.27
C LYS A 190 15.00 10.92 -9.13
N ASN A 191 15.37 9.74 -8.64
CA ASN A 191 16.23 8.83 -9.39
C ASN A 191 15.48 8.20 -10.58
N TYR A 192 14.16 7.97 -10.49
CA TYR A 192 13.33 7.56 -11.63
C TYR A 192 13.21 8.64 -12.72
N GLU A 193 13.31 9.92 -12.40
CA GLU A 193 13.25 11.03 -13.37
C GLU A 193 14.57 11.26 -14.13
N GLN A 194 15.66 10.60 -13.71
CA GLN A 194 17.01 10.80 -14.25
C GLN A 194 17.48 9.69 -15.20
N GLU A 195 16.66 8.66 -15.42
CA GLU A 195 16.85 7.60 -16.42
C GLU A 195 15.83 7.74 -17.56
#